data_AF-A0A8J6AKC0-F1
#
_entry.id   AF-A0A8J6AKC0-F1
#
_cell.length_a   1.000
_cell.length_b   1.000
_cell.length_c   1.000
_cell.angle_alpha   90.00
_cell.angle_beta   90.00
_cell.angle_gamma   90.00
#
_symmetry.space_group_name_H-M   'P 1'
#
loop_
_entity.id
_entity.type
_entity.pdbx_description
1 polymer ?
#
loop_
_entity_poly.entity_id
_entity_poly.type
_entity_poly.pdbx_seq_one_letter_code
_entity_poly.pdbx_strand_id
1 'polypeptide(L)'
;GCVCYFSASTRHHTKFYTNPVEAVKDIPDGATILVGGFGLCGIPENLIGALLKTGVKGLTAVSNNAGVDNFGLGLLLHSRQIKRMISSYVGENAEFERQFLCGELEVELTPQGTLAERIRAGGAGVPAFYTSTGYGTLVQEGGAPIKYNKDGSIAIASKPREVREFNGQHFILEEAITGDFALVKAWKADRAGNVIFRYSVVLKNIYGMQLSNFVS
;
A
#
# COMPACT_ATOMS: atom_id res chain seq x y z
N GLY A 1 31.22 -30.52 1.30
CA GLY A 1 29.77 -30.69 1.05
C GLY A 1 29.32 -29.53 0.20
N CYS A 2 28.84 -29.81 -1.01
CA CYS A 2 28.40 -28.82 -1.99
C CYS A 2 27.09 -28.18 -1.48
N VAL A 3 27.08 -26.85 -1.30
CA VAL A 3 25.86 -26.09 -0.97
C VAL A 3 25.24 -25.65 -2.29
N CYS A 4 24.12 -26.28 -2.65
CA CYS A 4 23.32 -25.86 -3.80
C CYS A 4 22.61 -24.54 -3.46
N TYR A 5 23.04 -23.44 -4.08
CA TYR A 5 22.29 -22.18 -4.09
C TYR A 5 21.27 -22.23 -5.23
N PHE A 6 20.00 -22.50 -4.94
CA PHE A 6 18.91 -22.24 -5.88
C PHE A 6 18.39 -20.82 -5.65
N SER A 7 19.07 -19.84 -6.26
CA SER A 7 18.51 -18.52 -6.58
C SER A 7 18.78 -18.28 -8.06
N ALA A 8 17.75 -17.98 -8.85
CA ALA A 8 17.87 -17.72 -10.28
C ALA A 8 18.58 -16.41 -10.63
N SER A 9 19.16 -15.70 -9.64
CA SER A 9 19.98 -14.52 -9.85
C SER A 9 21.29 -14.61 -9.07
N THR A 10 22.41 -14.47 -9.79
CA THR A 10 23.77 -14.34 -9.24
C THR A 10 24.14 -12.89 -8.89
N ARG A 11 23.22 -11.93 -9.08
CA ARG A 11 23.46 -10.52 -8.78
C ARG A 11 22.74 -10.12 -7.50
N HIS A 12 23.51 -9.90 -6.44
CA HIS A 12 23.05 -9.17 -5.26
C HIS A 12 22.86 -7.69 -5.62
N HIS A 13 21.64 -7.30 -5.98
CA HIS A 13 21.27 -5.92 -6.32
C HIS A 13 20.89 -5.07 -5.10
N THR A 14 21.34 -5.45 -3.91
CA THR A 14 21.03 -4.70 -2.69
C THR A 14 22.04 -3.57 -2.52
N LYS A 15 21.58 -2.33 -2.60
CA LYS A 15 22.39 -1.14 -2.33
C LYS A 15 22.09 -0.63 -0.91
N PHE A 16 23.13 -0.56 -0.08
CA PHE A 16 23.02 -0.05 1.28
C PHE A 16 23.15 1.47 1.30
N TYR A 17 22.24 2.13 2.02
CA TYR A 17 22.25 3.56 2.24
C TYR A 17 22.48 3.87 3.72
N THR A 18 23.24 4.92 4.01
CA THR A 18 23.43 5.43 5.38
C THR A 18 22.47 6.57 5.72
N ASN A 19 21.86 7.19 4.71
CA ASN A 19 20.89 8.28 4.85
C ASN A 19 19.55 7.88 4.19
N PRO A 20 18.45 7.83 4.94
CA PRO A 20 17.11 7.54 4.41
C PRO A 20 16.66 8.48 3.28
N VAL A 21 17.07 9.76 3.30
CA VAL A 21 16.71 10.72 2.24
C VAL A 21 17.33 10.34 0.90
N GLU A 22 18.59 9.88 0.90
CA GLU A 22 19.25 9.41 -0.32
C GLU A 22 18.60 8.17 -0.91
N ALA A 23 17.94 7.37 -0.08
CA ALA A 23 17.25 6.16 -0.51
C ALA A 23 15.91 6.48 -1.23
N VAL A 24 15.25 7.59 -0.87
CA VAL A 24 13.91 7.96 -1.38
C VAL A 24 13.90 9.19 -2.30
N LYS A 25 15.05 9.82 -2.55
CA LYS A 25 15.12 11.08 -3.30
C LYS A 25 14.63 11.00 -4.74
N ASP A 26 14.69 9.81 -5.35
CA ASP A 26 14.32 9.60 -6.75
C ASP A 26 12.82 9.27 -6.91
N ILE A 27 12.03 9.29 -5.83
CA ILE A 27 10.58 9.09 -5.89
C ILE A 27 9.94 10.35 -6.51
N PRO A 28 9.34 10.25 -7.71
CA PRO A 28 8.78 11.42 -8.39
C PRO A 28 7.42 11.82 -7.81
N ASP A 29 7.02 13.06 -8.07
CA ASP A 29 5.64 13.49 -7.84
C ASP A 29 4.66 12.59 -8.60
N GLY A 30 3.52 12.29 -7.97
CA GLY A 30 2.50 11.43 -8.57
C GLY A 30 2.77 9.92 -8.45
N ALA A 31 3.89 9.50 -7.87
CA ALA A 31 4.23 8.09 -7.72
C ALA A 31 3.19 7.31 -6.89
N THR A 32 3.03 6.03 -7.24
CA THR A 32 2.31 5.05 -6.43
C THR A 32 3.28 4.36 -5.48
N ILE A 33 3.05 4.48 -4.18
CA ILE A 33 3.91 3.90 -3.15
C ILE A 33 3.15 2.88 -2.31
N LEU A 34 3.75 1.71 -2.15
CA LEU A 34 3.28 0.67 -1.22
C LEU A 34 3.94 0.91 0.13
N VAL A 35 3.16 1.03 1.20
CA VAL A 35 3.68 1.35 2.54
C VAL A 35 3.21 0.30 3.54
N GLY A 36 4.17 -0.47 4.05
CA GLY A 36 3.91 -1.55 5.01
C GLY A 36 3.48 -1.04 6.38
N GLY A 37 2.87 -1.94 7.17
CA GLY A 37 2.45 -1.69 8.54
C GLY A 37 0.95 -1.92 8.78
N PHE A 38 0.58 -2.00 10.05
CA PHE A 38 -0.80 -2.10 10.51
C PHE A 38 -0.97 -1.27 11.77
N GLY A 39 -1.84 -0.26 11.71
CA GLY A 39 -1.83 0.85 12.67
C GLY A 39 -0.43 1.48 12.73
N LEU A 40 0.20 1.48 13.91
CA LEU A 40 1.57 1.98 14.13
C LEU A 40 2.62 0.87 14.21
N CYS A 41 2.22 -0.39 14.05
CA CYS A 41 3.12 -1.52 14.18
C CYS A 41 3.74 -1.89 12.83
N GLY A 42 5.07 -1.90 12.77
CA GLY A 42 5.80 -2.31 11.57
C GLY A 42 5.73 -1.29 10.44
N ILE A 43 5.54 -0.01 10.76
CA ILE A 43 5.56 1.08 9.79
C ILE A 43 7.02 1.48 9.47
N PRO A 44 7.34 1.92 8.23
CA PRO A 44 8.68 2.37 7.84
C PRO A 44 8.92 3.83 8.25
N GLU A 45 8.99 4.09 9.57
CA GLU A 45 8.98 5.43 10.16
C GLU A 45 10.10 6.35 9.65
N ASN A 46 11.31 5.80 9.44
CA ASN A 46 12.45 6.56 8.95
C ASN A 46 12.30 6.97 7.46
N LEU A 47 11.71 6.09 6.64
CA LEU A 47 11.49 6.37 5.22
C LEU A 47 10.34 7.36 5.03
N ILE A 48 9.30 7.28 5.87
CA ILE A 48 8.22 8.28 5.91
C ILE A 48 8.78 9.65 6.30
N GLY A 49 9.62 9.72 7.34
CA GLY A 49 10.29 10.96 7.73
C GLY A 49 11.24 11.49 6.65
N ALA A 50 11.82 10.61 5.83
CA ALA A 50 12.64 11.01 4.69
C ALA A 50 11.79 11.61 3.56
N LEU A 51 10.66 10.98 3.21
CA LEU A 51 9.70 11.52 2.25
C LEU A 51 9.11 12.86 2.68
N LEU A 52 8.90 13.05 3.97
CA LEU A 52 8.47 14.35 4.51
C LEU A 52 9.49 15.45 4.20
N LYS A 53 10.79 15.12 4.22
CA LYS A 53 11.89 16.05 3.91
C LYS A 53 12.07 16.29 2.40
N THR A 54 11.79 15.30 1.55
CA THR A 54 11.88 15.49 0.09
C THR A 54 10.77 16.40 -0.42
N GLY A 55 9.62 16.42 0.26
CA GLY A 55 8.49 17.28 -0.10
C GLY A 55 7.69 16.81 -1.31
N VAL A 56 7.94 15.58 -1.81
CA VAL A 56 7.22 14.97 -2.95
C VAL A 56 5.71 15.07 -2.79
N LYS A 57 4.99 15.37 -3.87
CA LYS A 57 3.54 15.64 -3.87
C LYS A 57 2.78 14.68 -4.78
N GLY A 58 1.46 14.64 -4.58
CA GLY A 58 0.55 13.92 -5.46
C GLY A 58 0.60 12.40 -5.33
N LEU A 59 1.16 11.87 -4.25
CA LEU A 59 1.37 10.43 -4.08
C LEU A 59 0.04 9.67 -4.06
N THR A 60 0.04 8.48 -4.67
CA THR A 60 -0.95 7.44 -4.39
C THR A 60 -0.36 6.47 -3.39
N ALA A 61 -0.80 6.51 -2.14
CA ALA A 61 -0.29 5.64 -1.09
C ALA A 61 -1.23 4.44 -0.90
N VAL A 62 -0.67 3.24 -1.02
CA VAL A 62 -1.35 1.97 -0.77
C VAL A 62 -0.87 1.44 0.57
N SER A 63 -1.76 1.45 1.55
CA SER A 63 -1.44 0.99 2.91
C SER A 63 -2.71 0.60 3.63
N ASN A 64 -2.61 -0.36 4.56
CA ASN A 64 -3.77 -0.83 5.31
C ASN A 64 -4.47 0.31 6.08
N ASN A 65 -3.66 1.21 6.69
CA ASN A 65 -4.10 2.36 7.46
C ASN A 65 -3.25 3.59 7.13
N ALA A 66 -3.67 4.76 7.60
CA ALA A 66 -2.88 5.98 7.50
C ALA A 66 -2.00 6.28 8.73
N GLY A 67 -1.92 5.36 9.71
CA GLY A 67 -1.37 5.68 11.03
C GLY A 67 -2.28 6.66 11.78
N VAL A 68 -1.69 7.50 12.63
CA VAL A 68 -2.40 8.51 13.42
C VAL A 68 -1.96 9.90 12.99
N ASP A 69 -2.68 10.95 13.39
CA ASP A 69 -2.42 12.34 12.98
C ASP A 69 -0.92 12.71 13.01
N ASN A 70 -0.24 12.45 14.12
CA ASN A 70 1.15 12.85 14.32
C ASN A 70 2.18 11.73 14.06
N PHE A 71 1.82 10.59 13.46
CA PHE A 71 2.78 9.49 13.23
C PHE A 71 2.39 8.56 12.07
N GLY A 72 3.40 8.09 11.33
CA GLY A 72 3.17 7.28 10.12
C GLY A 72 2.69 8.13 8.95
N LEU A 73 1.78 7.61 8.13
CA LEU A 73 1.29 8.32 6.94
C LEU A 73 0.49 9.59 7.27
N GLY A 74 0.01 9.76 8.50
CA GLY A 74 -0.59 11.01 8.98
C GLY A 74 0.32 12.23 8.79
N LEU A 75 1.63 12.05 8.92
CA LEU A 75 2.63 13.10 8.64
C LEU A 75 2.59 13.58 7.17
N LEU A 76 2.38 12.65 6.24
CA LEU A 76 2.28 12.94 4.81
C LEU A 76 0.90 13.51 4.42
N LEU A 77 -0.14 13.20 5.20
CA LEU A 77 -1.45 13.83 5.07
C LEU A 77 -1.42 15.29 5.54
N HIS A 78 -0.85 15.59 6.70
CA HIS A 78 -0.72 16.97 7.20
C HIS A 78 0.10 17.86 6.25
N SER A 79 1.17 17.31 5.67
CA SER A 79 1.99 18.02 4.68
C SER A 79 1.37 18.04 3.28
N ARG A 80 0.17 17.48 3.09
CA ARG A 80 -0.56 17.40 1.80
C ARG A 80 0.28 16.79 0.68
N GLN A 81 1.06 15.76 1.01
CA GLN A 81 1.90 15.03 0.04
C GLN A 81 1.14 13.91 -0.67
N ILE A 82 0.05 13.42 -0.06
CA ILE A 82 -0.78 12.33 -0.59
C ILE A 82 -2.00 12.90 -1.30
N LYS A 83 -2.23 12.48 -2.54
CA LYS A 83 -3.45 12.75 -3.32
C LYS A 83 -4.49 11.65 -3.14
N ARG A 84 -4.04 10.40 -3.08
CA ARG A 84 -4.92 9.22 -3.03
C ARG A 84 -4.43 8.20 -2.01
N MET A 85 -5.36 7.67 -1.24
CA MET A 85 -5.16 6.53 -0.34
C MET A 85 -5.94 5.32 -0.85
N ILE A 86 -5.27 4.17 -0.94
CA ILE A 86 -5.94 2.87 -1.11
C ILE A 86 -5.74 2.11 0.19
N SER A 87 -6.80 1.98 0.97
CA SER A 87 -6.74 1.52 2.36
C SER A 87 -7.92 0.67 2.75
N SER A 88 -7.76 -0.16 3.77
CA SER A 88 -8.85 -0.98 4.28
C SER A 88 -9.63 -0.31 5.41
N TYR A 89 -8.97 0.60 6.13
CA TYR A 89 -9.55 1.25 7.28
C TYR A 89 -8.93 2.63 7.53
N VAL A 90 -9.80 3.62 7.68
CA VAL A 90 -9.46 5.04 7.89
C VAL A 90 -9.14 5.39 9.34
N GLY A 91 -9.77 4.69 10.29
CA GLY A 91 -9.98 5.20 11.66
C GLY A 91 -8.71 5.53 12.45
N GLU A 92 -8.92 6.32 13.50
CA GLU A 92 -7.90 6.92 14.40
C GLU A 92 -7.03 8.03 13.76
N ASN A 93 -7.47 8.62 12.63
CA ASN A 93 -6.83 9.77 12.00
C ASN A 93 -7.87 10.82 11.59
N ALA A 94 -8.01 11.88 12.40
CA ALA A 94 -9.02 12.92 12.19
C ALA A 94 -8.70 13.76 10.95
N GLU A 95 -7.42 13.98 10.64
CA GLU A 95 -7.02 14.74 9.46
C GLU A 95 -7.33 13.96 8.16
N PHE A 96 -7.17 12.63 8.18
CA PHE A 96 -7.59 11.78 7.06
C PHE A 96 -9.07 11.94 6.79
N GLU A 97 -9.91 11.76 7.81
CA GLU A 97 -11.36 11.85 7.68
C GLU A 97 -11.77 13.25 7.20
N ARG A 98 -11.20 14.30 7.79
CA ARG A 98 -11.43 15.69 7.38
C ARG A 98 -11.07 15.93 5.93
N GLN A 99 -9.87 15.51 5.48
CA GLN A 99 -9.45 15.71 4.09
C GLN A 99 -10.33 14.93 3.10
N PHE A 100 -10.75 13.72 3.46
CA PHE A 100 -11.65 12.93 2.63
C PHE A 100 -13.02 13.60 2.49
N LEU A 101 -13.67 13.94 3.61
CA LEU A 101 -15.00 14.57 3.63
C LEU A 101 -15.01 15.96 3.00
N CYS A 102 -13.91 16.72 3.09
CA CYS A 102 -13.78 18.02 2.44
C CYS A 102 -13.36 17.94 0.96
N GLY A 103 -13.15 16.73 0.41
CA GLY A 103 -12.79 16.54 -1.00
C GLY A 103 -11.32 16.84 -1.35
N GLU A 104 -10.46 16.99 -0.34
CA GLU A 104 -9.02 17.23 -0.52
C GLU A 104 -8.24 15.94 -0.80
N LEU A 105 -8.74 14.79 -0.32
CA LEU A 105 -8.11 13.47 -0.44
C LEU A 105 -9.03 12.48 -1.17
N GLU A 106 -8.44 11.70 -2.08
CA GLU A 106 -9.12 10.55 -2.71
C GLU A 106 -8.91 9.29 -1.86
N VAL A 107 -9.96 8.52 -1.60
CA VAL A 107 -9.90 7.31 -0.75
C VAL A 107 -10.61 6.15 -1.41
N GLU A 108 -9.87 5.10 -1.76
CA GLU A 108 -10.41 3.82 -2.19
C GLU A 108 -10.41 2.84 -1.02
N LEU A 109 -11.59 2.64 -0.42
CA LEU A 109 -11.79 1.65 0.63
C LEU A 109 -11.78 0.24 0.03
N THR A 110 -10.75 -0.54 0.36
CA THR A 110 -10.54 -1.91 -0.15
C THR A 110 -10.53 -2.90 1.03
N PRO A 111 -11.36 -3.95 1.05
CA PRO A 111 -11.32 -4.97 2.09
C PRO A 111 -9.89 -5.47 2.36
N GLN A 112 -9.49 -5.60 3.63
CA GLN A 112 -8.08 -5.87 3.99
C GLN A 112 -7.49 -7.12 3.32
N GLY A 113 -8.25 -8.22 3.28
CA GLY A 113 -7.82 -9.45 2.61
C GLY A 113 -7.64 -9.25 1.09
N THR A 114 -8.57 -8.53 0.46
CA THR A 114 -8.48 -8.16 -0.95
C THR A 114 -7.28 -7.26 -1.22
N LEU A 115 -7.02 -6.25 -0.36
CA LEU A 115 -5.87 -5.37 -0.50
C LEU A 115 -4.54 -6.15 -0.48
N ALA A 116 -4.40 -7.06 0.51
CA ALA A 116 -3.23 -7.92 0.63
C ALA A 116 -3.04 -8.79 -0.64
N GLU A 117 -4.11 -9.47 -1.08
CA GLU A 117 -4.05 -10.37 -2.24
C GLU A 117 -3.83 -9.61 -3.56
N ARG A 118 -4.38 -8.40 -3.73
CA ARG A 118 -4.12 -7.53 -4.88
C ARG A 118 -2.64 -7.18 -5.00
N ILE A 119 -1.98 -6.86 -3.89
CA ILE A 119 -0.55 -6.54 -3.96
C ILE A 119 0.29 -7.80 -4.11
N ARG A 120 -0.09 -8.91 -3.47
CA ARG A 120 0.54 -10.22 -3.69
C ARG A 120 0.48 -10.64 -5.16
N ALA A 121 -0.70 -10.53 -5.78
CA ALA A 121 -0.93 -10.82 -7.19
C ALA A 121 -0.03 -9.97 -8.11
N GLY A 122 0.10 -8.67 -7.81
CA GLY A 122 0.99 -7.77 -8.54
C GLY A 122 2.45 -8.21 -8.52
N GLY A 123 2.97 -8.59 -7.35
CA GLY A 123 4.33 -9.13 -7.21
C GLY A 123 4.52 -10.53 -7.79
N ALA A 124 3.44 -11.28 -8.03
CA ALA A 124 3.46 -12.63 -8.61
C ALA A 124 3.27 -12.66 -10.13
N GLY A 125 3.04 -11.52 -10.78
CA GLY A 125 2.68 -11.47 -12.20
C GLY A 125 1.27 -12.01 -12.50
N VAL A 126 0.37 -11.98 -11.52
CA VAL A 126 -1.04 -12.34 -11.69
C VAL A 126 -1.83 -11.04 -11.86
N PRO A 127 -2.38 -10.73 -13.04
CA PRO A 127 -2.99 -9.43 -13.30
C PRO A 127 -4.33 -9.23 -12.60
N ALA A 128 -5.08 -10.30 -12.35
CA ALA A 128 -6.35 -10.27 -11.63
C ALA A 128 -6.68 -11.65 -11.01
N PHE A 129 -7.54 -11.67 -10.00
CA PHE A 129 -8.03 -12.89 -9.34
C PHE A 129 -9.48 -12.71 -8.89
N TYR A 130 -10.17 -13.82 -8.59
CA TYR A 130 -11.53 -13.81 -8.06
C TYR A 130 -11.55 -14.02 -6.55
N THR A 131 -12.39 -13.26 -5.83
CA THR A 131 -12.64 -13.41 -4.39
C THR A 131 -14.12 -13.25 -4.07
N SER A 132 -14.64 -13.95 -3.06
CA SER A 132 -16.03 -13.76 -2.60
C SER A 132 -16.18 -12.50 -1.73
N THR A 133 -15.06 -11.92 -1.29
CA THR A 133 -15.04 -10.75 -0.40
C THR A 133 -15.57 -9.53 -1.14
N GLY A 134 -16.69 -8.96 -0.65
CA GLY A 134 -17.30 -7.76 -1.23
C GLY A 134 -18.45 -8.02 -2.20
N TYR A 135 -18.75 -9.28 -2.54
CA TYR A 135 -19.95 -9.62 -3.31
C TYR A 135 -21.23 -9.17 -2.59
N GLY A 136 -22.17 -8.54 -3.33
CA GLY A 136 -23.42 -8.00 -2.77
C GLY A 136 -23.23 -6.77 -1.87
N THR A 137 -22.12 -6.03 -2.04
CA THR A 137 -21.81 -4.80 -1.31
C THR A 137 -21.41 -3.69 -2.28
N LEU A 138 -21.24 -2.46 -1.77
CA LEU A 138 -20.74 -1.31 -2.54
C LEU A 138 -19.34 -1.53 -3.18
N VAL A 139 -18.55 -2.49 -2.67
CA VAL A 139 -17.29 -2.89 -3.30
C VAL A 139 -17.56 -3.51 -4.68
N GLN A 140 -18.57 -4.36 -4.78
CA GLN A 140 -18.97 -5.05 -6.00
C GLN A 140 -19.88 -4.19 -6.89
N GLU A 141 -20.89 -3.57 -6.30
CA GLU A 141 -21.91 -2.80 -7.02
C GLU A 141 -21.35 -1.48 -7.57
N GLY A 142 -20.26 -0.98 -6.99
CA GLY A 142 -19.74 0.34 -7.28
C GLY A 142 -20.55 1.45 -6.58
N GLY A 143 -20.26 2.69 -6.91
CA GLY A 143 -20.97 3.85 -6.35
C GLY A 143 -20.43 4.34 -5.00
N ALA A 144 -19.48 3.63 -4.38
CA ALA A 144 -18.84 4.09 -3.15
C ALA A 144 -18.06 5.39 -3.43
N PRO A 145 -18.13 6.40 -2.55
CA PRO A 145 -17.43 7.66 -2.75
C PRO A 145 -15.92 7.44 -2.64
N ILE A 146 -15.19 7.71 -3.73
CA ILE A 146 -13.73 7.80 -3.74
C ILE A 146 -13.29 9.24 -3.48
N LYS A 147 -14.07 10.23 -3.91
CA LYS A 147 -13.79 11.63 -3.66
C LYS A 147 -15.09 12.40 -3.54
N TYR A 148 -15.15 13.32 -2.59
CA TYR A 148 -16.24 14.28 -2.47
C TYR A 148 -15.91 15.62 -3.14
N ASN A 149 -16.94 16.33 -3.55
CA ASN A 149 -16.87 17.76 -3.87
C ASN A 149 -17.02 18.57 -2.56
N LYS A 150 -16.69 19.86 -2.62
CA LYS A 150 -16.82 20.77 -1.45
C LYS A 150 -18.27 20.93 -0.97
N ASP A 151 -19.25 20.65 -1.82
CA ASP A 151 -20.68 20.67 -1.50
C ASP A 151 -21.19 19.35 -0.89
N GLY A 152 -20.31 18.35 -0.71
CA GLY A 152 -20.64 17.03 -0.18
C GLY A 152 -21.16 16.04 -1.22
N SER A 153 -21.32 16.44 -2.49
CA SER A 153 -21.67 15.51 -3.57
C SER A 153 -20.50 14.60 -3.94
N ILE A 154 -20.78 13.44 -4.53
CA ILE A 154 -19.74 12.48 -4.94
C ILE A 154 -19.09 12.99 -6.24
N ALA A 155 -17.79 13.32 -6.17
CA ALA A 155 -16.99 13.74 -7.31
C ALA A 155 -16.46 12.55 -8.11
N ILE A 156 -16.03 11.50 -7.40
CA ILE A 156 -15.51 10.26 -7.99
C ILE A 156 -16.16 9.10 -7.24
N ALA A 157 -16.84 8.23 -7.97
CA ALA A 157 -17.45 7.02 -7.44
C ALA A 157 -16.63 5.78 -7.83
N SER A 158 -16.68 4.73 -7.00
CA SER A 158 -16.07 3.44 -7.30
C SER A 158 -16.76 2.78 -8.48
N LYS A 159 -15.97 2.07 -9.29
CA LYS A 159 -16.49 1.28 -10.41
C LYS A 159 -17.01 -0.07 -9.91
N PRO A 160 -18.08 -0.62 -10.50
CA PRO A 160 -18.51 -1.98 -10.22
C PRO A 160 -17.40 -2.98 -10.56
N ARG A 161 -17.41 -4.13 -9.90
CA ARG A 161 -16.50 -5.26 -10.14
C ARG A 161 -17.23 -6.34 -10.92
N GLU A 162 -16.52 -7.03 -11.82
CA GLU A 162 -17.09 -8.14 -12.57
C GLU A 162 -17.44 -9.30 -11.65
N VAL A 163 -18.60 -9.93 -11.87
CA VAL A 163 -19.05 -11.07 -11.07
C VAL A 163 -18.97 -12.34 -11.90
N ARG A 164 -18.49 -13.43 -11.30
CA ARG A 164 -18.53 -14.76 -11.89
C ARG A 164 -18.90 -15.80 -10.85
N GLU A 165 -19.69 -16.77 -11.26
CA GLU A 165 -20.03 -17.93 -10.44
C GLU A 165 -19.01 -19.06 -10.65
N PHE A 166 -18.56 -19.65 -9.54
CA PHE A 166 -17.77 -20.87 -9.52
C PHE A 166 -18.38 -21.81 -8.48
N ASN A 167 -18.72 -23.03 -8.89
CA ASN A 167 -19.24 -24.07 -8.00
C ASN A 167 -20.48 -23.64 -7.16
N GLY A 168 -21.41 -22.88 -7.75
CA GLY A 168 -22.61 -22.42 -7.05
C GLY A 168 -22.41 -21.23 -6.11
N GLN A 169 -21.22 -20.61 -6.09
CA GLN A 169 -20.94 -19.41 -5.31
C GLN A 169 -20.46 -18.26 -6.22
N HIS A 170 -20.89 -17.03 -5.90
CA HIS A 170 -20.48 -15.83 -6.63
C HIS A 170 -19.19 -15.23 -6.07
N PHE A 171 -18.34 -14.76 -6.99
CA PHE A 171 -17.07 -14.11 -6.72
C PHE A 171 -16.96 -12.83 -7.55
N ILE A 172 -16.19 -11.86 -7.06
CA ILE A 172 -15.85 -10.63 -7.77
C ILE A 172 -14.41 -10.66 -8.28
N LEU A 173 -14.18 -10.09 -9.46
CA LEU A 173 -12.85 -9.91 -10.03
C LEU A 173 -12.17 -8.71 -9.38
N GLU A 174 -10.94 -8.89 -8.91
CA GLU A 174 -10.09 -7.84 -8.38
C GLU A 174 -8.76 -7.79 -9.14
N GLU A 175 -8.36 -6.59 -9.53
CA GLU A 175 -7.14 -6.34 -10.27
C GLU A 175 -5.94 -6.17 -9.32
N ALA A 176 -4.79 -6.68 -9.75
CA ALA A 176 -3.55 -6.54 -9.01
C ALA A 176 -3.15 -5.08 -8.80
N ILE A 177 -2.53 -4.82 -7.65
CA ILE A 177 -1.90 -3.53 -7.36
C ILE A 177 -0.39 -3.69 -7.49
N THR A 178 0.23 -2.79 -8.24
CA THR A 178 1.68 -2.58 -8.25
C THR A 178 1.97 -1.13 -7.87
N GLY A 179 3.10 -0.90 -7.21
CA GLY A 179 3.58 0.45 -6.93
C GLY A 179 4.92 0.68 -7.64
N ASP A 180 5.23 1.94 -7.90
CA ASP A 180 6.54 2.37 -8.40
C ASP A 180 7.61 2.12 -7.33
N PHE A 181 7.25 2.36 -6.07
CA PHE A 181 8.12 2.16 -4.92
C PHE A 181 7.43 1.46 -3.76
N ALA A 182 8.27 0.94 -2.87
CA ALA A 182 7.95 0.03 -1.80
C ALA A 182 8.68 0.47 -0.53
N LEU A 183 7.96 0.97 0.49
CA LEU A 183 8.53 1.33 1.78
C LEU A 183 8.18 0.25 2.81
N VAL A 184 9.17 -0.52 3.24
CA VAL A 184 8.98 -1.72 4.07
C VAL A 184 9.83 -1.65 5.34
N LYS A 185 9.26 -2.08 6.47
CA LYS A 185 9.97 -2.17 7.74
C LYS A 185 10.31 -3.61 8.09
N ALA A 186 11.60 -3.92 8.11
CA ALA A 186 12.12 -5.19 8.61
C ALA A 186 12.79 -5.06 9.99
N TRP A 187 13.07 -6.18 10.64
CA TRP A 187 13.80 -6.22 11.92
C TRP A 187 15.32 -6.30 11.71
N LYS A 188 15.78 -7.18 10.82
CA LYS A 188 17.19 -7.31 10.47
C LYS A 188 17.32 -7.58 8.97
N ALA A 189 18.44 -7.14 8.41
CA ALA A 189 18.88 -7.48 7.08
C ALA A 189 20.30 -8.05 7.15
N ASP A 190 20.62 -9.05 6.33
CA ASP A 190 22.00 -9.45 6.09
C ASP A 190 22.65 -8.62 4.97
N ARG A 191 23.94 -8.84 4.70
CA ARG A 191 24.67 -8.12 3.65
C ARG A 191 24.24 -8.49 2.22
N ALA A 192 23.53 -9.61 2.05
CA ALA A 192 22.97 -10.01 0.77
C ALA A 192 21.62 -9.32 0.50
N GLY A 193 21.01 -8.70 1.52
CA GLY A 193 19.70 -8.06 1.46
C GLY A 193 18.54 -8.97 1.86
N ASN A 194 18.82 -10.15 2.42
CA ASN A 194 17.77 -10.96 2.99
C ASN A 194 17.27 -10.31 4.26
N VAL A 195 15.96 -10.13 4.37
CA VAL A 195 15.32 -9.48 5.51
C VAL A 195 14.54 -10.47 6.37
N ILE A 196 14.55 -10.25 7.68
CA ILE A 196 13.67 -10.96 8.61
C ILE A 196 12.80 -9.96 9.36
N PHE A 197 11.57 -10.38 9.65
CA PHE A 197 10.61 -9.61 10.41
C PHE A 197 10.40 -10.25 11.78
N ARG A 198 9.98 -9.46 12.77
CA ARG A 198 9.82 -9.93 14.15
C ARG A 198 8.34 -9.92 14.54
N TYR A 199 7.85 -11.00 15.13
CA TYR A 199 6.46 -11.14 15.59
C TYR A 199 5.44 -10.86 14.46
N SER A 200 4.37 -10.12 14.76
CA SER A 200 3.29 -9.80 13.83
C SER A 200 3.69 -8.86 12.69
N VAL A 201 4.92 -8.32 12.68
CA VAL A 201 5.42 -7.45 11.59
C VAL A 201 5.50 -8.22 10.25
N VAL A 202 5.69 -9.55 10.28
CA VAL A 202 5.65 -10.44 9.12
C VAL A 202 4.31 -10.30 8.37
N LEU A 203 3.19 -10.47 9.08
CA LEU A 203 1.84 -10.40 8.50
C LEU A 203 1.54 -9.02 7.90
N LYS A 204 2.17 -7.97 8.46
CA LYS A 204 1.89 -6.56 8.18
C LYS A 204 2.72 -5.98 7.03
N ASN A 205 3.78 -6.67 6.60
CA ASN A 205 4.66 -6.25 5.52
C ASN A 205 4.73 -7.26 4.37
N ILE A 206 4.59 -8.57 4.62
CA ILE A 206 4.84 -9.62 3.62
C ILE A 206 3.59 -10.05 2.86
N TYR A 207 2.41 -10.04 3.49
CA TYR A 207 1.18 -10.51 2.82
C TYR A 207 0.66 -9.57 1.72
N GLY A 208 1.30 -8.43 1.50
CA GLY A 208 0.96 -7.52 0.42
C GLY A 208 2.18 -6.97 -0.28
N MET A 209 3.25 -7.74 -0.49
CA MET A 209 4.42 -7.33 -1.29
C MET A 209 5.23 -8.57 -1.67
N GLN A 210 4.95 -9.17 -2.83
CA GLN A 210 5.88 -10.12 -3.45
C GLN A 210 6.96 -9.32 -4.19
N LEU A 211 8.22 -9.71 -3.96
CA LEU A 211 9.37 -8.81 -3.90
C LEU A 211 10.19 -8.88 -5.18
N SER A 212 10.09 -7.87 -6.04
CA SER A 212 10.97 -7.71 -7.20
C SER A 212 11.84 -6.45 -7.19
N ASN A 213 11.59 -5.44 -6.35
CA ASN A 213 12.48 -4.27 -6.20
C ASN A 213 12.36 -3.66 -4.78
N PHE A 214 13.41 -3.70 -3.98
CA PHE A 214 13.45 -3.04 -2.67
C PHE A 214 14.40 -1.86 -2.64
N VAL A 215 13.97 -0.82 -1.94
CA VAL A 215 14.83 0.12 -1.25
C VAL A 215 14.71 -0.18 0.24
N SER A 216 15.79 -0.64 0.87
CA SER A 216 15.89 -0.90 2.31
C SER A 216 16.79 0.10 2.99
#